data_AF-A0A498QDD2-F1
#
_entry.id   AF-A0A498QDD2-F1
#
_cell.length_a   1.000
_cell.length_b   1.000
_cell.length_c   1.000
_cell.angle_alpha   90.00
_cell.angle_beta   90.00
_cell.angle_gamma   90.00
#
_symmetry.space_group_name_H-M   'P 1'
#
loop_
_entity.id
_entity.type
_entity.pdbx_description
1 polymer ?
#
loop_
_entity_poly.entity_id
_entity_poly.type
_entity_poly.pdbx_seq_one_letter_code
_entity_poly.pdbx_strand_id
1 'polypeptide(L)'
;MPGTSLSDNVATYEELILSRDLPGSIIIAGSGAVGMKFGYVLTNSGAEMTIAEFVPRALPNEDTDTSKVVKSRLNGSYGCLGLKISCGCR
;
A
#
# COMPACT_ATOMS: atom_id res chain seq x y z
N MET A 1 6.65 -12.74 -0.25
CA MET A 1 7.85 -12.53 0.59
C MET A 1 8.38 -13.89 1.04
N PRO A 2 9.69 -14.10 1.17
CA PRO A 2 10.23 -15.36 1.66
C PRO A 2 9.68 -15.68 3.06
N GLY A 3 9.28 -16.93 3.31
CA GLY A 3 8.82 -17.37 4.63
C GLY A 3 7.42 -16.89 5.06
N THR A 4 6.62 -16.32 4.14
CA THR A 4 5.21 -15.97 4.40
C THR A 4 4.26 -17.05 3.90
N SER A 5 3.13 -17.21 4.59
CA SER A 5 2.05 -18.14 4.22
C SER A 5 0.71 -17.47 4.52
N LEU A 6 -0.33 -17.86 3.81
CA LEU A 6 -1.68 -17.33 4.04
C LEU A 6 -2.14 -17.67 5.46
N SER A 7 -2.78 -16.70 6.10
CA SER A 7 -3.32 -16.78 7.46
C SER A 7 -4.34 -15.67 7.67
N ASP A 8 -4.97 -15.62 8.83
CA ASP A 8 -5.94 -14.58 9.18
C ASP A 8 -5.40 -13.14 9.02
N ASN A 9 -4.08 -12.95 9.18
CA ASN A 9 -3.42 -11.65 9.05
C ASN A 9 -2.60 -11.49 7.75
N VAL A 10 -2.56 -12.52 6.91
CA VAL A 10 -1.82 -12.53 5.65
C VAL A 10 -2.76 -13.00 4.56
N ALA A 11 -3.36 -12.04 3.88
CA ALA A 11 -4.35 -12.29 2.83
C ALA A 11 -3.87 -11.72 1.49
N THR A 12 -4.41 -12.28 0.43
CA THR A 12 -4.31 -11.72 -0.92
C THR A 12 -5.34 -10.59 -1.11
N TYR A 13 -5.17 -9.79 -2.17
CA TYR A 13 -6.16 -8.75 -2.51
C TYR A 13 -7.53 -9.34 -2.87
N GLU A 14 -7.57 -10.58 -3.38
CA GLU A 14 -8.82 -11.26 -3.76
C GLU A 14 -9.64 -11.64 -2.54
N GLU A 15 -8.99 -12.11 -1.48
CA GLU A 15 -9.66 -12.41 -0.21
C GLU A 15 -10.12 -11.12 0.47
N LEU A 16 -9.30 -10.07 0.41
CA LEU A 16 -9.60 -8.77 1.01
C LEU A 16 -10.78 -8.05 0.34
N ILE A 17 -10.94 -8.15 -1.00
CA ILE A 17 -12.07 -7.49 -1.68
C ILE A 17 -13.43 -8.11 -1.36
N LEU A 18 -13.43 -9.40 -0.99
CA LEU A 18 -14.63 -10.16 -0.67
C LEU A 18 -14.95 -10.11 0.84
N SER A 19 -14.03 -9.61 1.66
CA SER A 19 -14.25 -9.42 3.09
C SER A 19 -15.32 -8.36 3.34
N ARG A 20 -16.20 -8.64 4.31
CA ARG A 20 -17.20 -7.66 4.80
C ARG A 20 -16.61 -6.73 5.85
N ASP A 21 -15.56 -7.18 6.52
CA ASP A 21 -14.95 -6.46 7.63
C ASP A 21 -13.80 -5.60 7.11
N LEU A 22 -13.84 -4.32 7.47
CA LEU A 22 -12.77 -3.37 7.19
C LEU A 22 -11.69 -3.48 8.28
N PRO A 23 -10.43 -3.77 7.93
CA PRO A 23 -9.36 -3.78 8.92
C PRO A 23 -9.11 -2.37 9.47
N GLY A 24 -8.83 -2.25 10.76
CA GLY A 24 -8.44 -0.97 11.37
C GLY A 24 -7.11 -0.44 10.82
N SER A 25 -6.18 -1.35 10.49
CA SER A 25 -4.94 -1.01 9.78
C SER A 25 -4.49 -2.13 8.85
N ILE A 26 -3.79 -1.78 7.77
CA ILE A 26 -3.28 -2.72 6.78
C ILE A 26 -1.89 -2.35 6.30
N ILE A 27 -1.05 -3.37 6.07
CA ILE A 27 0.21 -3.23 5.37
C ILE A 27 0.08 -3.86 3.98
N ILE A 28 0.36 -3.09 2.93
CA ILE A 28 0.49 -3.62 1.58
C ILE A 28 1.96 -3.82 1.24
N ALA A 29 2.34 -5.06 0.99
CA ALA A 29 3.66 -5.42 0.52
C ALA A 29 3.76 -5.16 -0.99
N GLY A 30 4.50 -4.11 -1.36
CA GLY A 30 4.70 -3.64 -2.72
C GLY A 30 3.86 -2.41 -3.07
N SER A 31 4.51 -1.41 -3.67
CA SER A 31 3.93 -0.15 -4.13
C SER A 31 3.46 -0.19 -5.58
N GLY A 32 3.13 -1.38 -6.10
CA GLY A 32 2.60 -1.54 -7.45
C GLY A 32 1.24 -0.84 -7.65
N ALA A 33 0.85 -0.65 -8.90
CA ALA A 33 -0.38 0.07 -9.25
C ALA A 33 -1.65 -0.53 -8.61
N VAL A 34 -1.70 -1.87 -8.48
CA VAL A 34 -2.81 -2.57 -7.82
C VAL A 34 -2.86 -2.24 -6.33
N GLY A 35 -1.73 -2.41 -5.62
CA GLY A 35 -1.63 -2.13 -4.18
C GLY A 35 -1.97 -0.67 -3.85
N MET A 36 -1.52 0.27 -4.69
CA MET A 36 -1.82 1.70 -4.52
C MET A 36 -3.32 2.02 -4.68
N LYS A 37 -4.01 1.42 -5.66
CA LYS A 37 -5.45 1.60 -5.84
C LYS A 37 -6.25 0.99 -4.68
N PHE A 38 -5.85 -0.19 -4.24
CA PHE A 38 -6.48 -0.87 -3.11
C PHE A 38 -6.33 -0.08 -1.81
N GLY A 39 -5.11 0.40 -1.57
CA GLY A 39 -4.80 1.29 -0.47
C GLY A 39 -5.69 2.51 -0.44
N TYR A 40 -5.82 3.19 -1.56
CA TYR A 40 -6.69 4.35 -1.68
C TYR A 40 -8.15 4.05 -1.29
N VAL A 41 -8.71 2.91 -1.74
CA VAL A 41 -10.08 2.52 -1.39
C VAL A 41 -10.21 2.24 0.11
N LEU A 42 -9.32 1.42 0.67
CA LEU A 42 -9.36 1.04 2.10
C LEU A 42 -9.17 2.25 3.02
N THR A 43 -8.23 3.13 2.68
CA THR A 43 -7.99 4.37 3.42
C THR A 43 -9.17 5.31 3.36
N ASN A 44 -9.81 5.44 2.20
CA ASN A 44 -11.03 6.25 2.07
C ASN A 44 -12.23 5.63 2.82
N SER A 45 -12.21 4.31 3.04
CA SER A 45 -13.18 3.61 3.91
C SER A 45 -12.85 3.75 5.40
N GLY A 46 -11.69 4.31 5.77
CA GLY A 46 -11.30 4.59 7.16
C GLY A 46 -10.20 3.71 7.74
N ALA A 47 -9.60 2.80 6.95
CA ALA A 47 -8.48 1.97 7.40
C ALA A 47 -7.15 2.74 7.37
N GLU A 48 -6.33 2.62 8.41
CA GLU A 48 -4.95 3.15 8.35
C GLU A 48 -4.10 2.27 7.43
N MET A 49 -3.32 2.86 6.52
CA MET A 49 -2.63 2.08 5.49
C MET A 49 -1.15 2.41 5.43
N THR A 50 -0.32 1.37 5.39
CA THR A 50 1.12 1.49 5.16
C THR A 50 1.54 0.65 3.97
N ILE A 51 2.31 1.23 3.04
CA ILE A 51 2.91 0.53 1.92
C ILE A 51 4.37 0.24 2.27
N ALA A 52 4.73 -1.03 2.24
CA ALA A 52 6.11 -1.48 2.39
C ALA A 52 6.66 -1.89 1.02
N GLU A 53 7.61 -1.12 0.51
CA GLU A 53 8.23 -1.35 -0.80
C GLU A 53 9.71 -1.69 -0.62
N PHE A 54 10.15 -2.73 -1.33
CA PHE A 54 11.53 -3.21 -1.26
C PHE A 54 12.48 -2.34 -2.08
N VAL A 55 12.01 -1.80 -3.21
CA VAL A 55 12.81 -0.89 -4.03
C VAL A 55 12.82 0.54 -3.45
N PRO A 56 13.82 1.38 -3.78
CA PRO A 56 13.93 2.73 -3.20
C PRO A 56 12.88 3.75 -3.71
N ARG A 57 12.03 3.36 -4.67
CA ARG A 57 11.04 4.23 -5.30
C ARG A 57 9.64 3.63 -5.26
N ALA A 58 8.63 4.49 -5.08
CA ALA A 58 7.24 4.11 -5.25
C ALA A 58 6.96 3.84 -6.73
N LEU A 59 6.08 2.87 -7.04
CA LEU A 59 5.72 2.49 -8.42
C LEU A 59 6.96 2.21 -9.30
N PRO A 60 7.79 1.20 -8.97
CA PRO A 60 9.03 0.91 -9.69
C PRO A 60 8.91 0.75 -11.19
N ASN A 61 7.76 0.30 -11.68
CA ASN A 61 7.54 0.04 -13.10
C ASN A 61 7.23 1.31 -13.91
N GLU A 62 6.90 2.41 -13.24
CA GLU A 62 6.59 3.69 -13.88
C GLU A 62 7.84 4.55 -14.07
N ASP A 63 7.70 5.63 -14.85
CA ASP A 63 8.78 6.59 -15.04
C ASP A 63 9.24 7.25 -13.72
N THR A 64 10.51 7.65 -13.69
CA THR A 64 11.14 8.25 -12.50
C THR A 64 10.45 9.56 -12.10
N ASP A 65 9.99 10.36 -13.06
CA ASP A 65 9.29 11.61 -12.76
C ASP A 65 7.91 11.34 -12.13
N THR A 66 7.19 10.35 -12.66
CA THR A 66 5.92 9.88 -12.09
C THR A 66 6.08 9.39 -10.66
N SER A 67 7.15 8.61 -10.40
CA SER A 67 7.47 8.11 -9.06
C SER A 67 7.70 9.25 -8.05
N LYS A 68 8.33 10.35 -8.47
CA LYS A 68 8.57 11.54 -7.62
C LYS A 68 7.27 12.27 -7.30
N VAL A 69 6.42 12.50 -8.29
CA VAL A 69 5.11 13.15 -8.10
C VAL A 69 4.24 12.35 -7.14
N VAL A 70 4.20 11.04 -7.32
CA VAL A 70 3.43 10.14 -6.45
C VAL A 70 3.95 10.20 -5.02
N LYS A 71 5.26 10.09 -4.80
CA LYS A 71 5.85 10.22 -3.46
C LYS A 71 5.55 11.57 -2.80
N SER A 72 5.57 12.66 -3.58
CA SER A 72 5.21 14.00 -3.11
C SER A 72 3.74 14.07 -2.67
N ARG A 73 2.81 13.54 -3.48
CA ARG A 73 1.40 13.49 -3.11
C ARG A 73 1.15 12.60 -1.90
N LEU A 74 1.86 11.48 -1.79
CA LEU A 74 1.76 10.56 -0.66
C LEU A 74 2.17 11.23 0.66
N ASN A 75 3.25 12.00 0.65
CA ASN A 75 3.72 12.73 1.84
C ASN A 75 2.86 13.96 2.17
N GLY A 76 2.13 14.51 1.19
CA GLY A 76 1.21 15.62 1.36
C GLY A 76 -0.22 15.14 1.58
N SER A 77 -1.04 15.22 0.52
CA SER A 77 -2.49 14.99 0.58
C SER A 77 -2.89 13.63 1.12
N TYR A 78 -2.18 12.55 0.76
CA TYR A 78 -2.54 11.20 1.23
C TYR A 78 -1.99 10.88 2.63
N GLY A 79 -0.98 11.61 3.11
CA GLY A 79 -0.48 11.50 4.48
C GLY A 79 -1.55 11.93 5.50
N CYS A 80 -2.32 12.97 5.18
CA CYS A 80 -3.47 13.40 5.98
C CYS A 80 -4.62 12.38 5.98
N LEU A 81 -4.70 11.52 4.96
CA LEU A 81 -5.67 10.43 4.88
C LEU A 81 -5.20 9.19 5.66
N GLY A 82 -3.99 9.18 6.24
CA GLY A 82 -3.44 8.03 6.96
C GLY A 82 -2.72 7.03 6.06
N LEU A 83 -2.36 7.42 4.83
CA LEU A 83 -1.58 6.62 3.90
C LEU A 83 -0.09 6.92 4.07
N LYS A 84 0.68 5.91 4.48
CA LYS A 84 2.13 5.99 4.67
C LYS A 84 2.85 5.10 3.67
N ILE A 85 4.03 5.52 3.19
CA ILE A 85 4.87 4.70 2.32
C ILE A 85 6.29 4.62 2.87
N SER A 86 6.82 3.40 2.92
CA SER A 86 8.19 3.09 3.32
C SER A 86 8.87 2.32 2.19
N CYS A 87 9.89 2.94 1.59
CA CYS A 87 10.64 2.38 0.46
C CYS A 87 12.04 1.96 0.91
N GLY A 88 12.57 0.88 0.31
CA GLY A 88 13.88 0.34 0.66
C GLY A 88 13.88 -0.51 1.94
N CYS A 89 12.72 -1.01 2.36
CA CYS A 89 12.61 -1.89 3.51
C CYS A 89 13.29 -3.23 3.20
N ARG A 90 14.29 -3.61 4.00
CA ARG A 90 14.97 -4.92 3.93
C ARG A 90 14.38 -5.88 4.94
#